data_AF-A0A4R0D0M0-F1
#
_entry.id   AF-A0A4R0D0M0-F1
#
_cell.length_a   1.000
_cell.length_b   1.000
_cell.length_c   1.000
_cell.angle_alpha   90.00
_cell.angle_beta   90.00
_cell.angle_gamma   90.00
#
_symmetry.space_group_name_H-M   'P 1'
#
loop_
_entity.id
_entity.type
_entity.pdbx_description
1 polymer ?
#
loop_
_entity_poly.entity_id
_entity_poly.type
_entity_poly.pdbx_seq_one_letter_code
_entity_poly.pdbx_strand_id
1 'polypeptide(L)' 'MKKSDLSKTYRVRGEFVELIKEKSLDFIIETKERIEEADVINALIYKHLKDISAKDVTKYIEEVKKAD' A
#
# COMPACT_ATOMS: atom_id res chain seq x y z
N MET A 1 26.89 6.84 1.22
CA MET A 1 25.76 7.07 2.15
C MET A 1 25.10 5.74 2.45
N LYS A 2 25.12 5.26 3.70
CA LYS A 2 24.36 4.07 4.07
C LYS A 2 22.88 4.38 3.85
N LYS A 3 22.19 3.62 2.99
CA LYS A 3 20.72 3.64 2.82
C LYS A 3 20.01 2.99 4.02
N SER A 4 20.56 3.10 5.22
CA SER A 4 19.95 2.62 6.45
C SER A 4 19.06 3.74 6.98
N ASP A 5 17.78 3.44 7.13
CA ASP A 5 16.79 4.16 7.96
C ASP A 5 16.11 5.40 7.37
N LEU A 6 15.52 5.29 6.17
CA LEU A 6 14.48 6.24 5.73
C LEU A 6 13.14 5.53 5.55
N SER A 7 12.66 4.87 6.61
CA SER A 7 11.23 4.57 6.70
C SER A 7 10.49 5.86 7.08
N LYS A 8 9.35 6.11 6.42
CA LYS A 8 8.44 7.20 6.75
C LYS A 8 7.07 6.60 6.99
N THR A 9 6.41 7.03 8.06
CA THR A 9 5.04 6.64 8.34
C THR A 9 4.09 7.49 7.48
N TYR A 10 3.34 6.84 6.60
CA TYR A 10 2.26 7.46 5.85
C TYR A 10 0.91 7.09 6.45
N ARG A 11 -0.03 8.01 6.42
CA ARG A 11 -1.41 7.71 6.81
C ARG A 11 -2.09 6.96 5.67
N VAL A 12 -2.51 5.74 5.96
CA VAL A 12 -3.35 4.91 5.09
C VAL A 12 -4.78 4.99 5.61
N ARG A 13 -5.77 5.08 4.71
CA ARG A 13 -7.19 5.11 5.09
C ARG A 13 -7.64 3.76 5.63
N GLY A 14 -8.63 3.75 6.53
CA GLY A 14 -9.10 2.56 7.23
C GLY A 14 -9.52 1.43 6.27
N GLU A 15 -10.28 1.76 5.23
CA GLU A 15 -10.70 0.81 4.18
C GLU A 15 -9.52 0.07 3.56
N PHE A 16 -8.41 0.76 3.29
CA PHE A 16 -7.23 0.14 2.71
C PHE A 16 -6.45 -0.66 3.75
N VAL A 17 -6.42 -0.23 5.01
CA VAL A 17 -5.77 -0.98 6.09
C VAL A 17 -6.44 -2.35 6.28
N GLU A 18 -7.77 -2.40 6.26
CA GLU A 18 -8.51 -3.67 6.36
C GLU A 18 -8.21 -4.61 5.19
N LEU A 19 -8.22 -4.08 3.96
CA LEU A 19 -7.88 -4.84 2.77
C LEU A 19 -6.43 -5.34 2.77
N ILE A 20 -5.48 -4.52 3.24
CA ILE A 20 -4.07 -4.90 3.35
C ILE A 20 -3.91 -6.05 4.35
N LYS A 21 -4.60 -5.98 5.50
CA LYS A 21 -4.59 -7.05 6.51
C LYS A 21 -5.13 -8.36 5.96
N GLU A 22 -6.27 -8.31 5.28
CA GLU A 22 -6.86 -9.50 4.66
C GLU A 22 -5.91 -10.12 3.63
N LYS A 23 -5.33 -9.29 2.74
CA LYS A 23 -4.35 -9.76 1.75
C LYS A 23 -3.10 -10.36 2.38
N SER A 24 -2.61 -9.78 3.46
CA SER A 24 -1.48 -10.33 4.21
C SER A 24 -1.78 -11.74 4.71
N LEU A 25 -2.99 -11.97 5.26
CA LEU A 25 -3.43 -13.27 5.73
C LEU A 25 -3.61 -14.27 4.58
N ASP A 26 -4.25 -13.87 3.49
CA ASP A 26 -4.43 -14.68 2.29
C ASP A 26 -3.09 -15.20 1.77
N PHE A 27 -2.10 -14.32 1.66
CA PHE A 27 -0.79 -14.67 1.15
C PHE A 27 -0.01 -15.58 2.09
N ILE A 28 -0.19 -15.44 3.41
CA ILE A 28 0.40 -16.39 4.37
C ILE A 28 -0.17 -17.79 4.15
N ILE A 29 -1.48 -17.89 3.93
CA ILE A 29 -2.15 -19.18 3.68
C ILE A 29 -1.66 -19.79 2.36
N GLU A 30 -1.55 -18.97 1.31
CA GLU A 30 -1.13 -19.39 -0.03
C GLU A 30 0.33 -19.85 -0.06
N THR A 31 1.24 -19.02 0.47
CA THR A 31 2.69 -19.26 0.39
C THR A 31 3.21 -20.14 1.51
N LYS A 32 2.45 -20.28 2.61
CA LYS A 32 2.89 -20.90 3.88
C LYS A 32 4.08 -20.19 4.53
N GLU A 33 4.35 -18.95 4.13
CA GLU A 33 5.40 -18.11 4.68
C GLU A 33 4.80 -16.87 5.36
N ARG A 34 5.51 -16.34 6.35
CA ARG A 34 5.09 -15.10 7.00
C ARG A 34 5.33 -13.93 6.05
N ILE A 35 4.26 -13.25 5.68
CA ILE A 35 4.28 -12.02 4.88
C ILE A 35 3.74 -10.88 5.74
N GLU A 36 4.48 -9.79 5.85
CA GLU A 36 4.05 -8.64 6.65
C GLU A 36 3.18 -7.66 5.83
N GLU A 37 2.31 -6.90 6.50
CA GLU A 37 1.53 -5.84 5.87
C GLU A 37 2.44 -4.83 5.12
N ALA A 38 3.63 -4.57 5.68
CA ALA A 38 4.64 -3.72 5.06
C ALA A 38 5.12 -4.27 3.71
N ASP A 39 5.27 -5.59 3.59
CA ASP A 39 5.69 -6.23 2.33
C ASP A 39 4.59 -6.09 1.27
N VAL A 40 3.33 -6.26 1.66
CA VAL A 40 2.17 -6.07 0.77
C VAL A 40 2.12 -4.64 0.24
N ILE A 41 2.28 -3.64 1.12
CA ILE A 41 2.28 -2.22 0.73
C ILE A 41 3.47 -1.91 -0.20
N ASN A 42 4.67 -2.38 0.16
CA ASN A 42 5.86 -2.14 -0.64
C ASN A 42 5.77 -2.82 -2.01
N ALA A 43 5.20 -4.01 -2.10
CA ALA A 43 4.96 -4.70 -3.37
C ALA A 43 3.94 -3.92 -4.24
N LEU A 44 2.87 -3.41 -3.65
CA LEU A 44 1.89 -2.58 -4.35
C LEU A 44 2.53 -1.31 -4.93
N ILE A 45 3.34 -0.62 -4.12
CA ILE A 45 4.08 0.58 -4.55
C ILE A 45 5.08 0.21 -5.65
N TYR A 46 5.87 -0.86 -5.47
CA TYR A 46 6.85 -1.30 -6.46
C TYR A 46 6.21 -1.60 -7.82
N LYS A 47 5.02 -2.22 -7.82
CA LYS A 47 4.28 -2.61 -9.02
C LYS A 47 3.67 -1.42 -9.76
N HIS A 48 3.21 -0.38 -9.06
CA HIS A 48 2.37 0.67 -9.67
C HIS A 48 2.94 2.09 -9.60
N LEU A 49 3.92 2.38 -8.73
CA LEU A 49 4.43 3.74 -8.54
C LEU A 49 5.08 4.33 -9.79
N LYS A 50 5.68 3.51 -10.65
CA LYS A 50 6.32 3.98 -11.88
C LYS A 50 5.31 4.47 -12.93
N ASP A 51 4.10 3.92 -12.88
CA ASP A 51 3.07 4.14 -13.89
C ASP A 51 1.98 5.10 -13.42
N ILE A 52 2.02 5.53 -12.16
CA ILE A 52 1.02 6.46 -11.61
C ILE A 52 1.18 7.85 -12.23
N SER A 53 0.07 8.40 -12.74
CA SER A 53 0.03 9.75 -13.29
C SER A 53 -0.59 10.74 -12.32
N ALA A 54 -0.35 12.04 -12.57
CA ALA A 54 -1.01 13.10 -11.80
C ALA A 54 -2.54 13.02 -11.87
N LYS A 55 -3.09 12.58 -13.02
CA LYS A 55 -4.54 12.42 -13.21
C LYS A 55 -5.11 11.36 -12.29
N ASP A 56 -4.40 10.25 -12.10
CA ASP A 56 -4.84 9.16 -11.21
C ASP A 56 -4.92 9.63 -9.75
N VAL A 57 -3.93 10.42 -9.32
CA VAL A 57 -3.92 11.00 -7.98
C VAL A 57 -5.04 12.01 -7.79
N THR A 58 -5.27 12.90 -8.77
CA THR A 58 -6.37 13.88 -8.70
C THR A 58 -7.72 13.18 -8.64
N LYS A 59 -7.93 12.14 -9.47
CA LYS A 59 -9.16 11.35 -9.46
C LYS A 59 -9.40 10.69 -8.10
N TYR A 60 -8.38 10.06 -7.52
CA TYR A 60 -8.47 9.50 -6.16
C TYR A 60 -8.84 10.57 -5.12
N ILE A 61 -8.26 11.77 -5.21
CA ILE A 61 -8.59 12.86 -4.30
C ILE A 61 -10.07 13.28 -4.43
N GLU A 62 -10.61 13.31 -5.64
CA GLU A 62 -11.99 13.73 -5.89
C GLU A 62 -13.01 12.66 -5.50
N GLU A 63 -12.78 11.41 -5.89
CA GLU A 63 -13.74 10.32 -5.71
C GLU A 63 -13.68 9.70 -4.32
N VAL A 64 -12.49 9.59 -3.74
CA VAL A 64 -12.29 8.91 -2.46
C VAL A 64 -12.02 9.92 -1.36
N LYS A 65 -11.08 10.87 -1.58
CA LYS A 65 -10.67 11.75 -0.48
C LYS A 65 -11.70 12.83 -0.10
N LYS A 66 -12.43 13.37 -1.08
CA LYS A 66 -13.47 14.42 -0.87
C LYS A 66 -14.87 13.85 -0.63
N ALA A 67 -15.08 12.56 -0.88
CA ALA A 67 -16.37 11.91 -0.65
C ALA A 67 -16.56 11.52 0.84
N ASP A 68 -15.48 11.47 1.61
CA ASP A 68 -15.46 11.53 3.08
C ASP A 68 -15.41 12.97 3.59
#